data_AF-A0A383EMS7-F1
#
_entry.id   AF-A0A383EMS7-F1
#
_cell.length_a   1.000
_cell.length_b   1.000
_cell.length_c   1.000
_cell.angle_alpha   90.00
_cell.angle_beta   90.00
_cell.angle_gamma   90.00
#
_symmetry.space_group_name_H-M   'P 1'
#
loop_
_entity.id
_entity.type
_entity.pdbx_description
1 polymer ?
#
loop_
_entity_poly.entity_id
_entity_poly.type
_entity_poly.pdbx_seq_one_letter_code
_entity_poly.pdbx_strand_id
1 'polypeptide(L)'
;MFYAATSLMAESIAEGGPKQDMHLTQIKRIIEVENGVIASYPDDFYGYFGWPTVARMPDGKIVAVASGFRNAHVCPFGRSVFFYSTDQGQTWSSPRVIQDSPLDDRDTGIVSCSGDRLLMTWFSTDIRGQFDKYTKNFEASRLTRWSDGLRRITDVNARKW
;
A
#
# COMPACT_ATOMS: atom_id res chain seq x y z
N MET A 1 22.51 4.92 -5.43
CA MET A 1 22.97 3.70 -6.12
C MET A 1 22.42 2.52 -5.31
N PHE A 2 21.33 1.90 -5.76
CA PHE A 2 20.74 0.74 -5.09
C PHE A 2 20.81 -0.45 -6.05
N TYR A 3 21.37 -1.57 -5.59
CA TYR A 3 21.36 -2.84 -6.31
C TYR A 3 20.14 -3.66 -5.85
N ALA A 4 19.34 -4.16 -6.80
CA ALA A 4 18.27 -5.12 -6.52
C ALA A 4 18.82 -6.55 -6.56
N ALA A 5 18.48 -7.35 -5.55
CA ALA A 5 18.87 -8.75 -5.43
C ALA A 5 18.01 -9.66 -6.32
N THR A 6 18.65 -10.53 -7.10
CA THR A 6 17.99 -11.58 -7.91
C THR A 6 17.74 -12.83 -7.07
N SER A 7 16.50 -13.32 -7.06
CA SER A 7 16.13 -14.61 -6.49
C SER A 7 16.54 -15.76 -7.43
N LEU A 8 17.17 -16.79 -6.87
CA LEU A 8 17.48 -18.05 -7.53
C LEU A 8 16.28 -19.00 -7.36
N MET A 9 15.68 -19.44 -8.46
CA MET A 9 14.79 -20.60 -8.46
C MET A 9 15.52 -21.76 -9.11
N ALA A 10 15.81 -22.82 -8.34
CA ALA A 10 16.22 -24.11 -8.86
C ALA A 10 15.18 -25.13 -8.40
N GLU A 11 14.36 -25.64 -9.32
CA GLU A 11 13.53 -26.81 -9.06
C GLU A 11 14.39 -28.07 -9.21
N SER A 12 14.43 -28.89 -8.16
CA SER A 12 15.07 -30.20 -8.16
C SER A 12 14.00 -31.26 -8.35
N ILE A 13 13.91 -31.84 -9.55
CA ILE A 13 13.30 -33.16 -9.77
C ILE A 13 14.42 -34.19 -9.67
N ALA A 14 14.53 -34.83 -8.51
CA ALA A 14 15.58 -35.81 -8.23
C ALA A 14 15.12 -37.23 -8.62
N GLU A 15 15.65 -37.75 -9.73
CA GLU A 15 15.86 -39.19 -9.92
C GLU A 15 17.25 -39.45 -10.56
N GLY A 16 18.17 -39.98 -9.74
CA GLY A 16 19.20 -40.98 -10.05
C GLY A 16 20.03 -40.97 -11.36
N GLY A 17 20.16 -39.87 -12.10
CA GLY A 17 20.99 -39.80 -13.31
C GLY A 17 22.47 -39.39 -13.08
N PRO A 18 23.38 -39.63 -14.04
CA PRO A 18 24.78 -39.19 -13.94
C PRO A 18 24.85 -37.66 -13.80
N LYS A 19 25.76 -37.16 -12.95
CA LYS A 19 25.99 -35.71 -12.75
C LYS A 19 26.24 -35.05 -14.11
N GLN A 20 25.26 -34.29 -14.59
CA GLN A 20 25.46 -33.39 -15.73
C GLN A 20 26.20 -32.14 -15.23
N ASP A 21 27.25 -31.75 -15.96
CA ASP A 21 27.92 -30.47 -15.75
C ASP A 21 26.92 -29.34 -16.00
N MET A 22 26.56 -28.63 -14.94
CA MET A 22 25.59 -27.56 -14.99
C MET A 22 26.31 -26.24 -15.27
N HIS A 23 26.22 -25.76 -16.51
CA HIS A 23 26.81 -24.48 -16.89
C HIS A 23 25.92 -23.33 -16.41
N LEU A 24 26.27 -22.74 -15.25
CA LEU A 24 25.60 -21.55 -14.74
C LEU A 24 26.09 -20.31 -15.50
N THR A 25 25.19 -19.65 -16.23
CA THR A 25 25.48 -18.34 -16.84
C THR A 25 24.88 -17.24 -15.99
N GLN A 26 25.73 -16.45 -15.33
CA GLN A 26 25.28 -15.24 -14.64
C GLN A 26 24.98 -14.15 -15.67
N ILE A 27 23.70 -13.86 -15.90
CA ILE A 27 23.28 -12.73 -16.75
C ILE A 27 23.41 -11.44 -15.93
N LYS A 28 24.50 -10.68 -16.13
CA LYS A 28 24.61 -9.30 -15.64
C LYS A 28 23.83 -8.37 -16.56
N ARG A 29 22.56 -8.11 -16.24
CA ARG A 29 21.74 -7.11 -16.94
C ARG A 29 21.72 -5.81 -16.13
N ILE A 30 22.15 -4.72 -16.75
CA ILE A 30 21.93 -3.36 -16.23
C ILE A 30 20.54 -2.93 -16.71
N ILE A 31 19.71 -2.44 -15.80
CA ILE A 31 18.38 -1.91 -16.10
C ILE A 31 18.41 -0.44 -15.74
N GLU A 32 18.09 0.43 -16.69
CA GLU A 32 17.84 1.84 -16.43
C GLU A 32 16.47 1.98 -15.79
N VAL A 33 16.41 2.73 -14.68
CA VAL A 33 15.18 2.93 -13.90
C VAL A 33 14.96 4.42 -13.68
N GLU A 34 13.70 4.83 -13.75
CA GLU A 34 13.25 6.17 -13.40
C GLU A 34 12.39 6.12 -12.14
N ASN A 35 12.50 7.17 -11.30
CA ASN A 35 11.66 7.32 -10.13
C ASN A 35 10.52 8.30 -10.43
N GLY A 36 9.32 7.98 -9.96
CA GLY A 36 8.14 8.84 -10.08
C GLY A 36 7.42 9.03 -8.75
N VAL A 37 6.51 9.99 -8.71
CA VAL A 37 5.64 10.27 -7.55
C VAL A 37 4.19 10.06 -7.99
N ILE A 38 3.47 9.17 -7.31
CA ILE A 38 2.06 8.90 -7.59
C ILE A 38 1.17 10.01 -7.01
N ALA A 39 1.42 10.41 -5.76
CA ALA A 39 0.67 11.44 -5.06
C ALA A 39 1.55 12.13 -4.01
N SER A 40 1.41 13.45 -3.87
CA SER A 40 2.17 14.25 -2.90
C SER A 40 1.35 15.43 -2.40
N TYR A 41 1.27 15.55 -1.07
CA TYR A 41 0.52 16.60 -0.37
C TYR A 41 1.30 17.04 0.88
N PRO A 42 2.53 17.59 0.72
CA PRO A 42 3.48 17.75 1.82
C PRO A 42 2.98 18.67 2.95
N ASP A 43 2.12 19.63 2.62
CA ASP A 43 1.59 20.62 3.57
C ASP A 43 0.15 20.32 4.01
N ASP A 44 -0.45 19.22 3.52
CA ASP A 44 -1.80 18.82 3.91
C ASP A 44 -1.75 17.98 5.19
N PHE A 45 -2.66 18.27 6.13
CA PHE A 45 -2.82 17.47 7.34
C PHE A 45 -3.09 16.00 7.02
N TYR A 46 -3.78 15.70 5.91
CA TYR A 46 -4.08 14.36 5.42
C TYR A 46 -3.08 13.87 4.36
N GLY A 47 -1.91 14.48 4.26
CA GLY A 47 -0.95 14.20 3.21
C GLY A 47 -0.14 12.91 3.34
N TYR A 48 -0.33 12.13 4.41
CA TYR A 48 0.36 10.86 4.60
C TYR A 48 -0.34 9.73 3.86
N PHE A 49 0.43 9.02 3.02
CA PHE A 49 0.03 7.79 2.33
C PHE A 49 1.03 6.69 2.71
N GLY A 50 0.51 5.56 3.20
CA GLY A 50 1.32 4.47 3.76
C GLY A 50 0.96 3.11 3.17
N TRP A 51 1.92 2.19 3.29
CA TRP A 51 1.82 0.76 2.93
C TRP A 51 1.21 0.51 1.53
N PRO A 52 1.84 1.06 0.47
CA PRO A 52 1.33 0.87 -0.87
C PRO A 52 1.61 -0.54 -1.40
N THR A 53 0.72 -1.04 -2.26
CA THR A 53 0.96 -2.20 -3.12
C THR A 53 0.57 -1.90 -4.55
N VAL A 54 1.16 -2.62 -5.51
CA VAL A 54 1.01 -2.37 -6.95
C VAL A 54 0.76 -3.68 -7.70
N ALA A 55 -0.06 -3.62 -8.74
CA ALA A 55 -0.30 -4.73 -9.65
C ALA A 55 -0.33 -4.22 -11.10
N ARG A 56 0.04 -5.10 -12.03
CA ARG A 56 -0.13 -4.86 -13.48
C ARG A 56 -1.29 -5.70 -13.99
N MET A 57 -2.21 -5.05 -14.69
CA MET A 57 -3.36 -5.70 -15.31
C MET A 57 -3.02 -6.30 -16.68
N PRO A 58 -3.80 -7.25 -17.20
CA PRO A 58 -3.56 -7.87 -18.52
C PRO A 58 -3.59 -6.88 -19.69
N ASP A 59 -4.36 -5.79 -19.57
CA ASP A 59 -4.42 -4.71 -20.57
C ASP A 59 -3.21 -3.74 -20.51
N GLY A 60 -2.26 -4.01 -19.63
CA GLY A 60 -1.05 -3.21 -19.46
C GLY A 60 -1.18 -2.03 -18.50
N LYS A 61 -2.38 -1.74 -17.96
CA LYS A 61 -2.55 -0.74 -16.91
C LYS A 61 -1.77 -1.15 -15.66
N ILE A 62 -1.24 -0.15 -14.96
CA ILE A 62 -0.64 -0.33 -13.64
C ILE A 62 -1.62 0.26 -12.63
N VAL A 63 -1.93 -0.49 -11.59
CA VAL A 63 -2.80 -0.06 -10.50
C VAL A 63 -2.03 -0.08 -9.21
N ALA A 64 -2.28 0.89 -8.34
CA ALA A 64 -1.70 0.94 -7.01
C ALA A 64 -2.79 1.22 -5.98
N VAL A 65 -2.64 0.64 -4.80
CA VAL A 65 -3.46 0.98 -3.63
C VAL A 65 -2.56 1.39 -2.49
N ALA A 66 -3.08 2.22 -1.60
CA ALA A 66 -2.41 2.62 -0.38
C ALA A 66 -3.44 2.92 0.71
N SER A 67 -2.98 2.98 1.95
CA SER A 67 -3.73 3.65 3.02
C SER A 67 -3.42 5.15 2.94
N GLY A 68 -4.38 5.95 2.47
CA GLY A 68 -4.24 7.37 2.15
C GLY A 68 -5.10 8.28 3.00
N PHE A 69 -4.91 9.59 2.82
CA PHE A 69 -5.60 10.65 3.56
C PHE A 69 -5.36 10.62 5.08
N ARG A 70 -4.11 10.38 5.47
CA ARG A 70 -3.71 10.15 6.88
C ARG A 70 -2.82 11.27 7.37
N ASN A 71 -2.64 11.35 8.68
CA ASN A 71 -1.74 12.34 9.28
C ASN A 71 -0.58 11.74 10.11
N ALA A 72 -0.56 10.41 10.30
CA ALA A 72 0.45 9.71 11.10
C ALA A 72 0.43 8.21 10.79
N HIS A 73 1.45 7.45 11.21
CA HIS A 73 1.48 5.98 11.05
C HIS A 73 0.25 5.28 11.64
N VAL A 74 -0.28 5.72 12.79
CA VAL A 74 -1.62 5.31 13.28
C VAL A 74 -2.44 6.58 13.40
N CYS A 75 -3.68 6.60 12.91
CA CYS A 75 -4.56 7.78 13.02
C CYS A 75 -6.02 7.38 12.76
N PRO A 76 -7.02 8.17 13.19
CA PRO A 76 -8.42 7.81 12.99
C PRO A 76 -8.93 8.09 11.55
N PHE A 77 -8.05 8.42 10.61
CA PHE A 77 -8.41 8.95 9.29
C PHE A 77 -8.07 8.04 8.11
N GLY A 78 -7.45 6.88 8.37
CA GLY A 78 -7.03 5.94 7.34
C GLY A 78 -8.14 5.55 6.39
N ARG A 79 -7.88 5.65 5.10
CA ARG A 79 -8.77 5.23 4.01
C ARG A 79 -8.00 4.40 3.01
N SER A 80 -8.62 3.39 2.42
CA SER A 80 -8.01 2.73 1.27
C SER A 80 -8.25 3.53 0.01
N VAL A 81 -7.16 3.90 -0.67
CA VAL A 81 -7.18 4.67 -1.91
C VAL A 81 -6.62 3.87 -3.07
N PHE A 82 -7.07 4.19 -4.26
CA PHE A 82 -6.72 3.56 -5.52
C PHE A 82 -6.18 4.60 -6.51
N PHE A 83 -5.17 4.17 -7.27
CA PHE A 83 -4.54 4.90 -8.35
C PHE A 83 -4.41 3.98 -9.57
N TYR A 84 -4.44 4.57 -10.76
CA TYR A 84 -4.07 3.85 -11.98
C TYR A 84 -3.20 4.71 -12.89
N SER A 85 -2.42 4.03 -13.71
CA SER A 85 -1.65 4.58 -14.82
C SER A 85 -1.94 3.76 -16.07
N THR A 86 -2.09 4.45 -17.20
CA THR A 86 -2.29 3.85 -18.53
C THR A 86 -1.09 4.04 -19.44
N ASP A 87 0.00 4.64 -18.94
CA ASP A 87 1.18 5.04 -19.70
C ASP A 87 2.49 4.50 -19.07
N GLN A 88 2.42 3.27 -18.55
CA GLN A 88 3.54 2.56 -17.91
C GLN A 88 4.11 3.28 -16.67
N GLY A 89 3.27 3.99 -15.91
CA GLY A 89 3.63 4.61 -14.64
C GLY A 89 4.20 6.03 -14.77
N GLN A 90 4.18 6.62 -15.97
CA GLN A 90 4.63 8.00 -16.20
C GLN A 90 3.67 9.01 -15.57
N THR A 91 2.37 8.81 -15.73
CA THR A 91 1.33 9.61 -15.07
C THR A 91 0.33 8.73 -14.34
N TRP A 92 -0.29 9.32 -13.31
CA TRP A 92 -1.21 8.62 -12.41
C TRP A 92 -2.50 9.42 -12.24
N SER A 93 -3.60 8.69 -12.03
CA SER A 93 -4.87 9.30 -11.65
C SER A 93 -4.77 9.97 -10.27
N SER A 94 -5.66 10.93 -10.00
CA SER A 94 -5.90 11.39 -8.61
C SER A 94 -6.35 10.22 -7.72
N PRO A 95 -6.09 10.27 -6.39
CA PRO A 95 -6.50 9.23 -5.46
C PRO A 95 -8.02 9.05 -5.47
N ARG A 96 -8.47 7.80 -5.64
CA ARG A 96 -9.88 7.42 -5.50
C ARG A 96 -10.08 6.64 -4.21
N VAL A 97 -10.94 7.11 -3.31
CA VAL A 97 -11.30 6.37 -2.11
C VAL A 97 -12.17 5.18 -2.48
N ILE A 98 -11.78 3.98 -2.04
CA ILE A 98 -12.50 2.73 -2.31
C ILE A 98 -12.94 1.98 -1.04
N GLN A 99 -12.39 2.37 0.12
CA GLN A 99 -12.85 1.97 1.44
C GLN A 99 -12.65 3.15 2.40
N ASP A 100 -13.71 3.51 3.12
CA ASP A 100 -13.78 4.64 4.08
C ASP A 100 -14.64 4.23 5.27
N SER A 101 -14.12 3.31 6.07
CA SER A 101 -14.75 2.98 7.33
C SER A 101 -14.56 4.13 8.34
N PRO A 102 -15.35 4.17 9.43
CA PRO A 102 -15.07 5.09 10.53
C PRO A 102 -13.73 4.83 11.23
N LEU A 103 -13.15 3.64 11.05
CA LEU A 103 -11.93 3.15 11.71
C LEU A 103 -10.66 3.59 10.96
N ASP A 104 -9.48 3.22 11.47
CA ASP A 104 -8.21 3.38 10.74
C ASP A 104 -8.07 2.24 9.71
N ASP A 105 -8.41 2.51 8.44
CA ASP A 105 -8.23 1.55 7.34
C ASP A 105 -6.77 1.58 6.83
N ARG A 106 -6.10 0.42 6.81
CA ARG A 106 -4.64 0.25 6.59
C ARG A 106 -4.29 -0.98 5.75
N ASP A 107 -2.99 -1.07 5.45
CA ASP A 107 -2.30 -2.27 4.97
C ASP A 107 -2.97 -2.88 3.74
N THR A 108 -3.11 -2.04 2.71
CA THR A 108 -3.80 -2.41 1.47
C THR A 108 -2.94 -3.35 0.63
N GLY A 109 -3.50 -4.50 0.26
CA GLY A 109 -2.93 -5.43 -0.71
C GLY A 109 -3.75 -5.44 -1.99
N ILE A 110 -3.11 -5.51 -3.17
CA ILE A 110 -3.81 -5.68 -4.44
C ILE A 110 -3.12 -6.71 -5.33
N VAL A 111 -3.93 -7.53 -6.00
CA VAL A 111 -3.48 -8.44 -7.06
C VAL A 111 -4.42 -8.35 -8.26
N SER A 112 -3.85 -8.52 -9.46
CA SER A 112 -4.64 -8.69 -10.67
C SER A 112 -5.11 -10.13 -10.78
N CYS A 113 -6.41 -10.32 -10.99
CA CYS A 113 -7.00 -11.61 -11.31
C CYS A 113 -7.17 -11.75 -12.84
N SER A 114 -7.90 -12.78 -13.28
CA SER A 114 -8.20 -12.95 -14.70
C SER A 114 -9.17 -11.89 -15.24
N GLY A 115 -8.89 -11.43 -16.46
CA GLY A 115 -9.67 -10.39 -17.13
C GLY A 115 -9.38 -9.00 -16.56
N ASP A 116 -10.45 -8.28 -16.23
CA ASP A 116 -10.46 -6.93 -15.68
C ASP A 116 -10.65 -6.89 -14.15
N ARG A 117 -10.54 -8.06 -13.49
CA ARG A 117 -10.82 -8.22 -12.07
C ARG A 117 -9.59 -7.98 -11.22
N LEU A 118 -9.80 -7.30 -10.09
CA LEU A 118 -8.80 -7.06 -9.06
C LEU A 118 -9.30 -7.65 -7.74
N LEU A 119 -8.40 -8.25 -6.96
CA LEU A 119 -8.67 -8.62 -5.57
C LEU A 119 -7.87 -7.68 -4.68
N MET A 120 -8.55 -7.11 -3.69
CA MET A 120 -7.95 -6.21 -2.72
C MET A 120 -8.19 -6.72 -1.30
N THR A 121 -7.17 -6.57 -0.45
CA THR A 121 -7.24 -6.80 0.99
C THR A 121 -6.91 -5.52 1.76
N TRP A 122 -7.42 -5.39 2.97
CA TRP A 122 -7.09 -4.30 3.89
C TRP A 122 -7.30 -4.76 5.33
N PHE A 123 -6.84 -3.94 6.26
CA PHE A 123 -7.01 -4.11 7.70
C PHE A 123 -7.68 -2.87 8.28
N SER A 124 -8.64 -3.02 9.20
CA SER A 124 -9.31 -1.88 9.86
C SER A 124 -9.15 -2.01 11.36
N THR A 125 -8.94 -0.91 12.08
CA THR A 125 -8.77 -0.97 13.54
C THR A 125 -9.40 0.20 14.29
N ASP A 126 -10.11 -0.15 15.37
CA ASP A 126 -10.54 0.81 16.38
C ASP A 126 -9.36 1.22 17.27
N ILE A 127 -8.97 2.49 17.14
CA ILE A 127 -7.84 3.06 17.87
C ILE A 127 -8.26 3.92 19.07
N ARG A 128 -9.55 3.96 19.44
CA ARG A 128 -10.04 4.79 20.56
C ARG A 128 -9.30 4.48 21.87
N GLY A 129 -9.05 3.20 22.14
CA GLY A 129 -8.30 2.76 23.32
C GLY A 129 -6.81 3.14 23.33
N GLN A 130 -6.29 3.73 22.25
CA GLN A 130 -4.91 4.16 22.12
C GLN A 130 -4.77 5.69 22.04
N PHE A 131 -5.82 6.45 22.35
CA PHE A 131 -5.83 7.91 22.22
C PHE A 131 -4.64 8.56 22.93
N ASP A 132 -4.51 8.39 24.25
CA ASP A 132 -3.47 9.05 25.05
C ASP A 132 -2.06 8.67 24.58
N LYS A 133 -1.87 7.42 24.14
CA LYS A 133 -0.60 6.92 23.61
C LYS A 133 -0.13 7.75 22.41
N TYR A 134 -1.05 8.13 21.52
CA TYR A 134 -0.70 8.84 20.29
C TYR A 134 -0.80 10.36 20.41
N THR A 135 -1.56 10.89 21.37
CA THR A 135 -1.87 12.33 21.45
C THR A 135 -1.14 13.10 22.53
N LYS A 136 -0.39 12.45 23.42
CA LYS A 136 0.26 13.07 24.60
C LYS A 136 1.02 14.37 24.34
N ASN A 137 1.68 14.48 23.19
CA ASN A 137 2.52 15.63 22.82
C ASN A 137 1.97 16.41 21.62
N PHE A 138 0.66 16.33 21.35
CA PHE A 138 0.07 17.06 20.24
C PHE A 138 -0.21 18.51 20.62
N GLU A 139 0.13 19.42 19.72
CA GLU A 139 -0.39 20.78 19.72
C GLU A 139 -1.93 20.77 19.66
N ALA A 140 -2.54 21.80 20.25
CA ALA A 140 -4.00 21.87 20.45
C ALA A 140 -4.79 21.66 19.13
N SER A 141 -4.34 22.25 18.02
CA SER A 141 -5.01 22.12 16.72
C SER A 141 -5.01 20.69 16.19
N ARG A 142 -3.92 19.94 16.39
CA ARG A 142 -3.79 18.53 16.00
C ARG A 142 -4.61 17.63 16.92
N LEU A 143 -4.62 17.93 18.22
CA LEU A 143 -5.43 17.22 19.21
C LEU A 143 -6.92 17.33 18.87
N THR A 144 -7.43 18.54 18.59
CA THR A 144 -8.83 18.77 18.20
C THR A 144 -9.23 17.92 16.99
N ARG A 145 -8.42 17.95 15.92
CA ARG A 145 -8.68 17.13 14.71
C ARG A 145 -8.74 15.64 15.04
N TRP A 146 -7.82 15.14 15.87
CA TRP A 146 -7.82 13.74 16.30
C TRP A 146 -9.04 13.37 17.13
N SER A 147 -9.43 14.22 18.09
CA SER A 147 -10.63 14.03 18.88
C SER A 147 -11.89 14.01 18.01
N ASP A 148 -11.99 14.90 17.03
CA ASP A 148 -13.09 14.90 16.05
C ASP A 148 -13.07 13.64 15.17
N GLY A 149 -11.87 13.23 14.76
CA GLY A 149 -11.65 12.00 14.02
C GLY A 149 -12.19 10.78 14.74
N LEU A 150 -11.88 10.64 16.03
CA LEU A 150 -12.32 9.53 16.87
C LEU A 150 -13.80 9.59 17.24
N ARG A 151 -14.41 10.78 17.28
CA ARG A 151 -15.85 10.93 17.55
C ARG A 151 -16.73 10.25 16.49
N ARG A 152 -16.20 10.04 15.29
CA ARG A 152 -16.87 9.26 14.23
C ARG A 152 -16.95 7.77 14.57
N ILE A 153 -16.09 7.25 15.44
CA ILE A 153 -16.09 5.86 15.85
C ILE A 153 -17.05 5.69 17.02
N THR A 154 -18.16 5.02 16.75
CA THR A 154 -19.19 4.67 17.74
C THR A 154 -19.14 3.17 18.00
N ASP A 155 -19.61 2.71 19.16
CA ASP A 155 -19.65 1.27 19.43
C ASP A 155 -20.51 0.51 18.41
N VAL A 156 -21.52 1.18 17.84
CA VAL A 156 -22.39 0.61 16.82
C VAL A 156 -21.64 0.39 15.50
N ASN A 157 -20.84 1.35 15.05
CA ASN A 157 -20.12 1.20 13.79
C ASN A 157 -18.82 0.40 13.93
N ALA A 158 -18.14 0.47 15.08
CA ALA A 158 -16.94 -0.31 15.35
C ALA A 158 -17.22 -1.82 15.39
N ARG A 159 -18.43 -2.24 15.77
CA ARG A 159 -18.83 -3.66 15.75
C ARG A 159 -19.21 -4.20 14.36
N LYS A 160 -19.38 -3.32 13.36
CA LYS A 160 -19.76 -3.72 11.99
C LYS A 160 -18.55 -4.05 11.13
N TRP A 161 -17.35 -3.71 11.58
CA TRP A 161 -16.08 -3.85 10.88
C TRP A 161 -15.14 -4.72 11.72
#